data_AF-A0AB33EN08-F1
#
_entry.id   AF-A0AB33EN08-F1
#
_cell.length_a   1.000
_cell.length_b   1.000
_cell.length_c   1.000
_cell.angle_alpha   90.00
_cell.angle_beta   90.00
_cell.angle_gamma   90.00
#
_symmetry.space_group_name_H-M   'P 1'
#
loop_
_entity.id
_entity.type
_entity.pdbx_description
1 polymer ?
#
loop_
_entity_poly.entity_id
_entity_poly.type
_entity_poly.pdbx_seq_one_letter_code
_entity_poly.pdbx_strand_id
1 'polypeptide(L)'
;MTSADPSPWIERSALGALTAIGKGGQGRVWAVPERLKVNNEWPVVYKEYDAGALPGVDADQLQRMVMFVPGLPTETGRWLCENTAWPARVVCEAGQVRGFLMRRIPPDFDIRLPQRYGPAIHRPAGLQYLLNPDDYLARMAIQIDDRTRLLLLAHLAGTIQRLHELAIMVGDLSPRNLLFRVGNRPRCFFIDCDSMRLNGSSLLKQTETPDWKVPGGEELATTASDAYKFGLLAIRLFARDQAVRDPGVLAAVSPELAALARRSLAQQPQARPRLADWLPALHAAVRRSANGLPGGGPAPSRSTRVGPPQRTGTPTRPLRRPPGPPRPQALTPSTIAGNGCWGRPAGIVIAIVALLMCGANLLGRLTNPDDGRASSAPLRPAGSSDFRTSDRAAPAVIPTVGVVAYDAVADRPAGRGVAEMFARWFSAINSRDWRAALRTYDPAGVVDPTDPKQRRSFIHGMSETRDNNATLRAVSSSGAETLAELTFTSRQSPGYGPPRAPNETCTRWQVTYVLSHSDAYGYRIIRPRYADSSPC
;
A
#
# COMPACT_ATOMS: atom_id res chain seq x y z
N MET A 1 31.73 29.32 -26.33
CA MET A 1 30.90 29.95 -25.28
C MET A 1 30.34 28.84 -24.41
N THR A 2 30.97 28.61 -23.27
CA THR A 2 30.68 27.53 -22.33
C THR A 2 29.40 27.86 -21.56
N SER A 3 28.32 27.15 -21.85
CA SER A 3 27.17 27.07 -20.95
C SER A 3 27.67 26.42 -19.66
N ALA A 4 27.96 27.22 -18.64
CA ALA A 4 28.33 26.71 -17.32
C ALA A 4 27.19 25.80 -16.82
N ASP A 5 27.51 24.53 -16.57
CA ASP A 5 26.56 23.64 -15.91
C ASP A 5 26.14 24.28 -14.58
N PRO A 6 24.84 24.41 -14.30
CA PRO A 6 24.38 25.04 -13.08
C PRO A 6 24.92 24.24 -11.88
N SER A 7 25.42 24.97 -10.87
CA SER A 7 25.93 24.41 -9.62
C SER A 7 25.06 23.26 -9.09
N PRO A 8 25.64 22.16 -8.57
CA PRO A 8 24.87 21.07 -7.99
C PRO A 8 24.05 21.50 -6.77
N TRP A 9 24.31 22.70 -6.24
CA TRP A 9 23.63 23.29 -5.10
C TRP A 9 22.70 24.43 -5.55
N ILE A 10 21.59 24.61 -4.85
CA ILE A 10 20.69 25.76 -4.96
C ILE A 10 20.21 26.20 -3.58
N GLU A 11 20.23 27.51 -3.33
CA GLU A 11 19.63 28.06 -2.12
C GLU A 11 18.11 27.93 -2.15
N ARG A 12 17.51 27.57 -1.01
CA ARG A 12 16.07 27.36 -0.84
C ARG A 12 15.27 28.59 -1.22
N SER A 13 15.80 29.79 -0.94
CA SER A 13 15.22 31.08 -1.31
C SER A 13 15.13 31.27 -2.83
N ALA A 14 16.07 30.73 -3.60
CA ALA A 14 16.10 30.83 -5.07
C ALA A 14 15.00 30.00 -5.76
N LEU A 15 14.38 29.06 -5.04
CA LEU A 15 13.22 28.32 -5.55
C LEU A 15 11.98 29.22 -5.71
N GLY A 16 11.91 30.33 -4.96
CA GLY A 16 10.75 31.23 -4.95
C GLY A 16 9.52 30.63 -4.26
N ALA A 17 8.33 31.03 -4.72
CA ALA A 17 7.06 30.57 -4.17
C ALA A 17 6.89 29.07 -4.39
N LEU A 18 6.50 28.36 -3.32
CA LEU A 18 6.30 26.93 -3.33
C LEU A 18 4.85 26.56 -3.04
N THR A 19 4.35 25.56 -3.74
CA THR A 19 3.02 24.98 -3.50
C THR A 19 3.18 23.52 -3.12
N ALA A 20 2.66 23.13 -1.95
CA ALA A 20 2.73 21.74 -1.53
C ALA A 20 1.90 20.86 -2.48
N ILE A 21 2.50 19.80 -3.02
CA ILE A 21 1.84 18.86 -3.94
C ILE A 21 1.78 17.43 -3.40
N GLY A 22 2.55 17.11 -2.36
CA GLY A 22 2.50 15.80 -1.73
C GLY A 22 3.29 15.74 -0.43
N LYS A 23 3.08 14.65 0.34
CA LYS A 23 3.85 14.31 1.52
C LYS A 23 4.21 12.83 1.46
N GLY A 24 5.50 12.52 1.59
CA GLY A 24 6.04 11.17 1.69
C GLY A 24 6.34 10.80 3.15
N GLY A 25 7.02 9.66 3.36
CA GLY A 25 7.36 9.17 4.69
C GLY A 25 8.44 9.97 5.42
N GLN A 26 9.28 10.70 4.68
CA GLN A 26 10.47 11.41 5.21
C GLN A 26 10.51 12.88 4.78
N GLY A 27 9.43 13.41 4.20
CA GLY A 27 9.44 14.77 3.69
C GLY A 27 8.20 15.19 2.91
N ARG A 28 8.24 16.42 2.42
CA ARG A 28 7.18 17.05 1.61
C ARG A 28 7.69 17.29 0.20
N VAL A 29 6.78 17.23 -0.76
CA VAL A 29 7.06 17.54 -2.15
C VAL A 29 6.34 18.82 -2.52
N TRP A 30 7.08 19.74 -3.12
CA TRP A 30 6.63 21.06 -3.50
C TRP A 30 6.77 21.25 -5.01
N ALA A 31 5.75 21.83 -5.63
CA ALA A 31 5.89 22.42 -6.95
C ALA A 31 6.78 23.66 -6.84
N VAL A 32 7.69 23.78 -7.81
CA VAL A 32 8.54 24.96 -7.99
C VAL A 32 8.14 25.67 -9.28
N PRO A 33 8.52 26.94 -9.47
CA PRO A 33 8.20 27.68 -10.70
C PRO A 33 8.75 27.00 -11.95
N GLU A 34 7.96 26.98 -13.04
CA GLU A 34 8.24 26.29 -14.32
C GLU A 34 9.54 26.72 -15.02
N ARG A 35 10.11 27.87 -14.64
CA ARG A 35 11.43 28.31 -15.14
C ARG A 35 12.57 27.39 -14.67
N LEU A 36 12.40 26.69 -13.56
CA LEU A 36 13.38 25.75 -13.05
C LEU A 36 13.21 24.42 -13.77
N LYS A 37 14.28 23.98 -14.41
CA LYS A 37 14.35 22.70 -15.11
C LYS A 37 15.65 21.99 -14.77
N VAL A 38 15.63 20.67 -14.86
CA VAL A 38 16.84 19.84 -14.82
C VAL A 38 17.22 19.45 -16.24
N ASN A 39 18.53 19.49 -16.51
CA ASN A 39 19.12 19.29 -17.83
C ASN A 39 18.50 20.20 -18.92
N ASN A 40 18.04 21.40 -18.54
CA ASN A 40 17.29 22.36 -19.37
C ASN A 40 16.05 21.81 -20.09
N GLU A 41 15.63 20.58 -19.76
CA GLU A 41 14.58 19.87 -20.48
C GLU A 41 13.38 19.62 -19.57
N TRP A 42 13.60 19.04 -18.38
CA TRP A 42 12.51 18.49 -17.58
C TRP A 42 12.05 19.43 -16.48
N PRO A 43 10.72 19.58 -16.30
CA PRO A 43 10.19 20.25 -15.12
C PRO A 43 10.60 19.49 -13.86
N VAL A 44 10.78 20.24 -12.77
CA VAL A 44 11.21 19.69 -11.48
C VAL A 44 10.19 19.91 -10.39
N VAL A 45 10.35 19.15 -9.33
CA VAL A 45 9.72 19.35 -8.02
C VAL A 45 10.81 19.37 -6.96
N TYR A 46 10.52 19.99 -5.83
CA TYR A 46 11.41 20.03 -4.68
C TYR A 46 10.92 19.05 -3.61
N LYS A 47 11.76 18.08 -3.24
CA LYS A 47 11.54 17.26 -2.05
C LYS A 47 12.31 17.89 -0.88
N GLU A 48 11.59 18.25 0.16
CA GLU A 48 12.11 18.81 1.42
C GLU A 48 12.02 17.74 2.51
N TYR A 49 13.12 17.49 3.21
CA TYR A 49 13.13 16.54 4.32
C TYR A 49 12.41 17.10 5.54
N ASP A 50 11.69 16.23 6.26
CA ASP A 50 11.14 16.60 7.56
C ASP A 50 12.27 16.87 8.58
N ALA A 51 12.05 17.78 9.53
CA ALA A 51 13.07 18.18 10.50
C ALA A 51 13.68 17.01 11.29
N GLY A 52 12.91 15.95 11.54
CA GLY A 52 13.39 14.74 12.23
C GLY A 52 14.27 13.82 11.37
N ALA A 53 14.21 13.95 10.04
CA ALA A 53 15.05 13.17 9.12
C ALA A 53 16.42 13.83 8.89
N LEU A 54 16.47 15.18 8.91
CA LEU A 54 17.68 15.97 8.63
C LEU A 54 18.95 15.51 9.37
N PRO A 55 18.92 15.17 10.68
CA PRO A 55 20.13 14.74 11.38
C PRO A 55 20.74 13.44 10.85
N GLY A 56 19.98 12.62 10.13
CA GLY A 56 20.45 11.37 9.53
C GLY A 56 20.87 11.47 8.07
N VAL A 57 20.69 12.64 7.44
CA VAL A 57 20.98 12.84 6.01
C VAL A 57 22.48 12.95 5.79
N ASP A 58 23.06 12.03 5.02
CA ASP A 58 24.43 12.12 4.52
C ASP A 58 24.51 13.11 3.33
N ALA A 59 24.88 14.36 3.62
CA ALA A 59 24.97 15.42 2.62
C ALA A 59 25.92 15.08 1.45
N ASP A 60 27.04 14.42 1.74
CA ASP A 60 28.03 14.04 0.72
C ASP A 60 27.45 12.95 -0.18
N GLN A 61 26.71 12.00 0.37
CA GLN A 61 26.01 10.99 -0.42
C GLN A 61 24.95 11.61 -1.33
N LEU A 62 24.16 12.57 -0.84
CA LEU A 62 23.18 13.26 -1.68
C LEU A 62 23.86 14.01 -2.83
N GLN A 63 24.98 14.68 -2.55
CA GLN A 63 25.79 15.33 -3.57
C GLN A 63 26.32 14.32 -4.59
N ARG A 64 26.83 13.15 -4.15
CA ARG A 64 27.25 12.07 -5.05
C ARG A 64 26.10 11.58 -5.94
N MET A 65 24.89 11.45 -5.41
CA MET A 65 23.70 11.08 -6.20
C MET A 65 23.38 12.14 -7.24
N VAL A 66 23.41 13.44 -6.87
CA VAL A 66 23.19 14.55 -7.80
C VAL A 66 24.24 14.58 -8.92
N MET A 67 25.51 14.41 -8.56
CA MET A 67 26.63 14.41 -9.53
C MET A 67 26.73 13.12 -10.34
N PHE A 68 25.96 12.08 -9.99
CA PHE A 68 25.98 10.80 -10.70
C PHE A 68 25.52 10.95 -12.15
N VAL A 69 24.41 11.67 -12.40
CA VAL A 69 23.86 11.80 -13.76
C VAL A 69 24.80 12.54 -14.71
N PRO A 70 25.38 13.70 -14.35
CA PRO A 70 26.38 14.38 -15.19
C PRO A 70 27.65 13.54 -15.44
N GLY A 71 28.01 12.62 -14.55
CA GLY A 71 29.16 11.73 -14.70
C GLY A 71 28.92 10.53 -15.62
N LEU A 72 27.68 10.29 -16.06
CA LEU A 72 27.32 9.18 -16.94
C LEU A 72 27.40 9.59 -18.42
N PRO A 73 27.60 8.62 -19.35
CA PRO A 73 27.33 8.86 -20.76
C PRO A 73 25.93 9.44 -20.97
N THR A 74 25.79 10.42 -21.88
CA THR A 74 24.56 11.19 -22.09
C THR A 74 23.31 10.32 -22.23
N GLU A 75 23.38 9.24 -23.02
CA GLU A 75 22.25 8.31 -23.21
C GLU A 75 21.87 7.57 -21.94
N THR A 76 22.85 7.19 -21.11
CA THR A 76 22.62 6.50 -19.84
C THR A 76 22.06 7.46 -18.79
N GLY A 77 22.59 8.68 -18.70
CA GLY A 77 22.03 9.71 -17.83
C GLY A 77 20.59 10.07 -18.22
N ARG A 78 20.33 10.24 -19.52
CA ARG A 78 18.96 10.44 -20.05
C ARG A 78 18.04 9.28 -19.70
N TRP A 79 18.49 8.04 -19.93
CA TRP A 79 17.71 6.86 -19.59
C TRP A 79 17.36 6.81 -18.09
N LEU A 80 18.31 7.11 -17.20
CA LEU A 80 18.07 7.12 -15.76
C LEU A 80 16.97 8.14 -15.41
N CYS A 81 17.07 9.36 -15.93
CA CYS A 81 16.06 10.40 -15.73
C CYS A 81 14.70 10.07 -16.37
N GLU A 82 14.66 9.30 -17.47
CA GLU A 82 13.41 8.84 -18.10
C GLU A 82 12.68 7.75 -17.33
N ASN A 83 13.38 7.04 -16.44
CA ASN A 83 12.81 5.91 -15.69
C ASN A 83 12.68 6.18 -14.18
N THR A 84 13.24 7.28 -13.68
CA THR A 84 13.32 7.56 -12.25
C THR A 84 13.17 9.05 -11.93
N ALA A 85 12.65 9.38 -10.74
CA ALA A 85 12.73 10.71 -10.14
C ALA A 85 14.07 10.88 -9.38
N TRP A 86 15.19 10.72 -10.10
CA TRP A 86 16.53 10.80 -9.52
C TRP A 86 16.85 12.19 -8.96
N PRO A 87 17.61 12.30 -7.84
CA PRO A 87 18.10 13.59 -7.34
C PRO A 87 18.94 14.33 -8.36
N ALA A 88 18.66 15.61 -8.56
CA ALA A 88 19.27 16.39 -9.64
C ALA A 88 19.97 17.67 -9.18
N ARG A 89 19.55 18.27 -8.06
CA ARG A 89 20.28 19.35 -7.38
C ARG A 89 20.01 19.31 -5.88
N VAL A 90 21.02 19.58 -5.07
CA VAL A 90 20.87 19.71 -3.62
C VAL A 90 20.29 21.08 -3.29
N VAL A 91 19.25 21.10 -2.45
CA VAL A 91 18.68 22.34 -1.94
C VAL A 91 19.22 22.59 -0.55
N CYS A 92 19.85 23.75 -0.36
CA CYS A 92 20.41 24.19 0.92
C CYS A 92 19.68 25.42 1.46
N GLU A 93 19.79 25.63 2.76
CA GLU A 93 19.40 26.86 3.42
C GLU A 93 20.48 27.19 4.46
N ALA A 94 21.11 28.36 4.31
CA ALA A 94 22.22 28.78 5.17
C ALA A 94 23.34 27.70 5.28
N GLY A 95 23.68 27.09 4.14
CA GLY A 95 24.71 26.05 4.05
C GLY A 95 24.30 24.66 4.57
N GLN A 96 23.08 24.49 5.09
CA GLN A 96 22.57 23.20 5.56
C GLN A 96 21.70 22.54 4.49
N VAL A 97 21.85 21.23 4.28
CA VAL A 97 20.97 20.48 3.37
C VAL A 97 19.53 20.50 3.88
N ARG A 98 18.59 20.84 3.00
CA ARG A 98 17.15 20.79 3.27
C ARG A 98 16.42 19.75 2.44
N GLY A 99 17.00 19.35 1.31
CA GLY A 99 16.37 18.43 0.38
C GLY A 99 17.01 18.48 -1.00
N PHE A 100 16.24 18.15 -2.03
CA PHE A 100 16.74 18.11 -3.40
C PHE A 100 15.66 18.40 -4.44
N LEU A 101 16.08 18.93 -5.58
CA LEU A 101 15.26 18.97 -6.79
C LEU A 101 15.35 17.62 -7.50
N MET A 102 14.22 17.16 -8.02
CA MET A 102 14.12 15.96 -8.84
C MET A 102 13.14 16.19 -9.98
N ARG A 103 13.23 15.35 -11.03
CA ARG A 103 12.30 15.38 -12.15
C ARG A 103 10.85 15.26 -11.64
N ARG A 104 9.97 16.13 -12.12
CA ARG A 104 8.52 16.01 -11.91
C ARG A 104 8.02 14.73 -12.58
N ILE A 105 7.12 14.01 -11.91
CA ILE A 105 6.44 12.84 -12.47
C ILE A 105 5.90 13.19 -13.86
N PRO A 106 6.26 12.41 -14.91
CA PRO A 106 5.76 12.67 -16.25
C PRO A 106 4.22 12.50 -16.31
N PRO A 107 3.48 13.36 -17.05
CA PRO A 107 2.01 13.36 -17.03
C PRO A 107 1.34 12.05 -17.48
N ASP A 108 2.04 11.21 -18.23
CA ASP A 108 1.59 9.90 -18.68
C ASP A 108 1.60 8.83 -17.56
N PHE A 109 2.17 9.15 -16.40
CA PHE A 109 2.06 8.38 -15.16
C PHE A 109 0.97 8.91 -14.23
N ASP A 110 0.05 9.76 -14.73
CA ASP A 110 -1.17 10.12 -14.03
C ASP A 110 -2.36 9.30 -14.55
N ILE A 111 -3.22 8.87 -13.63
CA ILE A 111 -4.51 8.25 -13.91
C ILE A 111 -5.65 9.17 -13.48
N ARG A 112 -6.72 9.14 -14.27
CA ARG A 112 -7.97 9.81 -13.96
C ARG A 112 -8.87 8.84 -13.20
N LEU A 113 -9.11 9.12 -11.93
CA LEU A 113 -9.95 8.28 -11.07
C LEU A 113 -11.36 8.86 -10.95
N PRO A 114 -12.42 8.05 -11.13
CA PRO A 114 -13.78 8.49 -10.90
C PRO A 114 -13.99 8.81 -9.41
N GLN A 115 -14.80 9.82 -9.13
CA GLN A 115 -15.24 10.15 -7.78
C GLN A 115 -16.72 9.79 -7.62
N ARG A 116 -17.11 9.40 -6.39
CA ARG A 116 -18.52 9.16 -6.06
C ARG A 116 -19.37 10.42 -6.20
N TYR A 117 -18.78 11.58 -5.88
CA TYR A 117 -19.39 12.90 -6.01
C TYR A 117 -18.35 13.86 -6.58
N GLY A 118 -18.74 14.66 -7.56
CA GLY A 118 -17.85 15.65 -8.20
C GLY A 118 -17.06 15.11 -9.39
N PRO A 119 -16.22 15.97 -10.02
CA PRO A 119 -15.44 15.60 -11.19
C PRO A 119 -14.37 14.56 -10.85
N ALA A 120 -14.01 13.75 -11.84
CA ALA A 120 -12.90 12.83 -11.72
C ALA A 120 -11.59 13.57 -11.36
N ILE A 121 -10.73 12.91 -10.60
CA ILE A 121 -9.47 13.48 -10.10
C ILE A 121 -8.28 12.85 -10.80
N HIS A 122 -7.23 13.62 -11.01
CA HIS A 122 -5.94 13.13 -11.48
C HIS A 122 -5.04 12.75 -10.30
N ARG A 123 -4.40 11.60 -10.39
CA ARG A 123 -3.48 11.06 -9.37
C ARG A 123 -2.31 10.36 -10.04
N PRO A 124 -1.12 10.38 -9.42
CA PRO A 124 -0.06 9.46 -9.80
C PRO A 124 -0.57 8.01 -9.81
N ALA A 125 -0.29 7.32 -10.90
CA ALA A 125 -0.70 5.96 -11.18
C ALA A 125 0.18 4.97 -10.42
N GLY A 126 0.02 4.93 -9.10
CA GLY A 126 0.79 4.04 -8.25
C GLY A 126 0.51 2.56 -8.53
N LEU A 127 1.55 1.74 -8.63
CA LEU A 127 1.44 0.31 -8.94
C LEU A 127 0.62 -0.45 -7.89
N GLN A 128 0.43 0.10 -6.68
CA GLN A 128 -0.44 -0.47 -5.66
C GLN A 128 -1.90 -0.62 -6.11
N TYR A 129 -2.37 0.19 -7.07
CA TYR A 129 -3.72 0.01 -7.61
C TYR A 129 -3.85 -1.35 -8.29
N LEU A 130 -2.81 -1.79 -9.01
CA LEU A 130 -2.80 -3.01 -9.81
C LEU A 130 -2.76 -4.30 -8.99
N LEU A 131 -2.53 -4.21 -7.68
CA LEU A 131 -2.55 -5.34 -6.74
C LEU A 131 -3.93 -5.55 -6.11
N ASN A 132 -4.99 -4.98 -6.70
CA ASN A 132 -6.37 -5.20 -6.31
C ASN A 132 -7.11 -6.05 -7.36
N PRO A 133 -8.24 -6.69 -6.99
CA PRO A 133 -9.02 -7.49 -7.93
C PRO A 133 -9.57 -6.69 -9.11
N ASP A 134 -9.86 -7.36 -10.22
CA ASP A 134 -10.23 -6.70 -11.48
C ASP A 134 -11.55 -5.91 -11.37
N ASP A 135 -12.46 -6.29 -10.47
CA ASP A 135 -13.70 -5.53 -10.20
C ASP A 135 -13.40 -4.12 -9.63
N TYR A 136 -12.37 -4.01 -8.79
CA TYR A 136 -11.90 -2.73 -8.27
C TYR A 136 -11.28 -1.90 -9.38
N LEU A 137 -10.44 -2.50 -10.22
CA LEU A 137 -9.79 -1.80 -11.34
C LEU A 137 -10.82 -1.29 -12.35
N ALA A 138 -11.83 -2.10 -12.66
CA ALA A 138 -12.96 -1.70 -13.50
C ALA A 138 -13.72 -0.49 -12.92
N ARG A 139 -14.04 -0.50 -11.61
CA ARG A 139 -14.68 0.65 -10.94
C ARG A 139 -13.81 1.90 -10.97
N MET A 140 -12.49 1.76 -10.90
CA MET A 140 -11.53 2.87 -10.96
C MET A 140 -11.21 3.31 -12.40
N ALA A 141 -11.87 2.72 -13.40
CA ALA A 141 -11.60 2.94 -14.83
C ALA A 141 -10.14 2.66 -15.23
N ILE A 142 -9.47 1.74 -14.51
CA ILE A 142 -8.12 1.28 -14.82
C ILE A 142 -8.23 0.02 -15.68
N GLN A 143 -7.99 0.17 -16.98
CA GLN A 143 -8.00 -0.95 -17.92
C GLN A 143 -6.62 -1.61 -18.00
N ILE A 144 -6.54 -2.87 -17.62
CA ILE A 144 -5.32 -3.66 -17.67
C ILE A 144 -5.65 -5.13 -17.86
N ASP A 145 -4.90 -5.81 -18.73
CA ASP A 145 -4.98 -7.25 -18.95
C ASP A 145 -3.69 -7.95 -18.50
N ASP A 146 -3.70 -9.29 -18.48
CA ASP A 146 -2.54 -10.07 -18.05
C ASP A 146 -1.32 -9.85 -18.96
N ARG A 147 -1.53 -9.57 -20.26
CA ARG A 147 -0.45 -9.20 -21.18
C ARG A 147 0.22 -7.88 -20.74
N THR A 148 -0.56 -6.88 -20.39
CA THR A 148 -0.05 -5.59 -19.90
C THR A 148 0.67 -5.77 -18.57
N ARG A 149 0.17 -6.62 -17.66
CA ARG A 149 0.88 -6.99 -16.42
C ARG A 149 2.24 -7.62 -16.71
N LEU A 150 2.32 -8.54 -17.67
CA LEU A 150 3.59 -9.14 -18.12
C LEU A 150 4.55 -8.08 -18.70
N LEU A 151 4.05 -7.16 -19.53
CA LEU A 151 4.86 -6.08 -20.10
C LEU A 151 5.40 -5.13 -19.03
N LEU A 152 4.59 -4.79 -18.01
CA LEU A 152 5.02 -4.00 -16.87
C LEU A 152 6.11 -4.72 -16.05
N LEU A 153 5.95 -6.02 -15.78
CA LEU A 153 6.98 -6.81 -15.09
C LEU A 153 8.26 -6.91 -15.92
N ALA A 154 8.18 -7.11 -17.23
CA ALA A 154 9.33 -7.17 -18.11
C ALA A 154 10.10 -5.85 -18.13
N HIS A 155 9.37 -4.73 -18.24
CA HIS A 155 9.95 -3.40 -18.14
C HIS A 155 10.63 -3.20 -16.79
N LEU A 156 9.94 -3.49 -15.69
CA LEU A 156 10.46 -3.31 -14.34
C LEU A 156 11.71 -4.16 -14.07
N ALA A 157 11.71 -5.44 -14.47
CA ALA A 157 12.88 -6.31 -14.35
C ALA A 157 14.07 -5.75 -15.12
N GLY A 158 13.86 -5.28 -16.35
CA GLY A 158 14.89 -4.66 -17.17
C GLY A 158 15.41 -3.35 -16.57
N THR A 159 14.52 -2.52 -16.01
CA THR A 159 14.91 -1.28 -15.34
C THR A 159 15.76 -1.57 -14.10
N ILE A 160 15.32 -2.48 -13.22
CA ILE A 160 16.08 -2.82 -12.00
C ILE A 160 17.42 -3.46 -12.36
N GLN A 161 17.46 -4.35 -13.36
CA GLN A 161 18.71 -4.94 -13.84
C GLN A 161 19.70 -3.86 -14.29
N ARG A 162 19.25 -2.88 -15.07
CA ARG A 162 20.10 -1.78 -15.52
C ARG A 162 20.49 -0.82 -14.39
N LEU A 163 19.65 -0.65 -13.37
CA LEU A 163 20.05 0.06 -12.14
C LEU A 163 21.16 -0.71 -11.41
N HIS A 164 21.06 -2.02 -11.28
CA HIS A 164 22.11 -2.86 -10.66
C HIS A 164 23.44 -2.77 -11.41
N GLU A 165 23.42 -2.71 -12.74
CA GLU A 165 24.61 -2.49 -13.59
C GLU A 165 25.26 -1.12 -13.36
N LEU A 166 24.47 -0.12 -12.95
CA LEU A 166 24.94 1.20 -12.54
C LEU A 166 25.31 1.29 -11.05
N ALA A 167 25.38 0.14 -10.36
CA ALA A 167 25.61 0.06 -8.92
C ALA A 167 24.57 0.82 -8.07
N ILE A 168 23.32 0.88 -8.57
CA ILE A 168 22.15 1.39 -7.86
C ILE A 168 21.29 0.21 -7.42
N MET A 169 21.12 0.02 -6.12
CA MET A 169 20.16 -0.93 -5.55
C MET A 169 18.94 -0.19 -5.03
N VAL A 170 17.74 -0.71 -5.32
CA VAL A 170 16.48 -0.03 -5.04
C VAL A 170 16.22 0.03 -3.53
N GLY A 171 16.46 -1.07 -2.82
CA GLY A 171 16.21 -1.13 -1.37
C GLY A 171 14.74 -1.24 -1.09
N ASP A 172 14.01 -0.13 -1.05
CA ASP A 172 12.57 -0.10 -0.78
C ASP A 172 11.73 -0.35 -2.05
N LEU A 173 11.95 -1.51 -2.68
CA LEU A 173 11.16 -1.95 -3.83
C LEU A 173 9.75 -2.36 -3.37
N SER A 174 8.80 -1.44 -3.52
CA SER A 174 7.41 -1.63 -3.15
C SER A 174 6.48 -0.97 -4.18
N PRO A 175 5.20 -1.36 -4.26
CA PRO A 175 4.25 -0.79 -5.20
C PRO A 175 3.97 0.69 -4.93
N ARG A 176 4.34 1.21 -3.75
CA ARG A 176 4.19 2.64 -3.41
C ARG A 176 5.28 3.51 -4.03
N ASN A 177 6.45 2.94 -4.32
CA ASN A 177 7.58 3.64 -4.92
C ASN A 177 7.66 3.42 -6.45
N LEU A 178 6.59 2.87 -7.03
CA LEU A 178 6.48 2.54 -8.44
C LEU A 178 5.21 3.18 -9.00
N LEU A 179 5.35 3.93 -10.07
CA LEU A 179 4.25 4.36 -10.91
C LEU A 179 4.17 3.48 -12.15
N PHE A 180 2.98 3.31 -12.70
CA PHE A 180 2.76 2.61 -13.96
C PHE A 180 2.11 3.53 -14.98
N ARG A 181 2.33 3.24 -16.25
CA ARG A 181 1.48 3.74 -17.33
C ARG A 181 1.00 2.57 -18.18
N VAL A 182 -0.24 2.67 -18.62
CA VAL A 182 -0.86 1.72 -19.57
C VAL A 182 -0.87 2.34 -20.98
N GLY A 183 -1.23 1.54 -21.99
CA GLY A 183 -1.30 1.98 -23.39
C GLY A 183 -0.23 1.36 -24.29
N ASN A 184 0.12 2.03 -25.40
CA ASN A 184 0.97 1.46 -26.46
C ASN A 184 2.38 1.06 -26.01
N ARG A 185 2.84 1.59 -24.87
CA ARG A 185 4.15 1.28 -24.28
C ARG A 185 4.01 1.22 -22.76
N PRO A 186 3.54 0.09 -22.18
CA PRO A 186 3.45 -0.08 -20.74
C PRO A 186 4.83 0.02 -20.10
N ARG A 187 4.97 0.85 -19.07
CA ARG A 187 6.25 1.11 -18.37
C ARG A 187 6.02 1.41 -16.90
N CYS A 188 7.08 1.21 -16.12
CA CYS A 188 7.14 1.63 -14.72
C CYS A 188 8.08 2.83 -14.58
N PHE A 189 7.84 3.67 -13.58
CA PHE A 189 8.69 4.80 -13.22
C PHE A 189 8.92 4.81 -11.71
N PHE A 190 10.17 4.93 -11.29
CA PHE A 190 10.54 4.96 -9.88
C PHE A 190 10.40 6.35 -9.30
N ILE A 191 9.86 6.41 -8.10
CA ILE A 191 9.88 7.60 -7.24
C ILE A 191 10.63 7.27 -5.94
N ASP A 192 10.84 8.29 -5.11
CA ASP A 192 11.55 8.14 -3.82
C ASP A 192 12.99 7.61 -3.99
N CYS A 193 13.67 8.04 -5.05
CA CYS A 193 14.97 7.48 -5.45
C CYS A 193 16.12 7.84 -4.48
N ASP A 194 15.92 8.78 -3.57
CA ASP A 194 16.85 9.11 -2.50
C ASP A 194 16.96 8.01 -1.43
N SER A 195 16.01 7.08 -1.36
CA SER A 195 16.14 5.88 -0.53
C SER A 195 17.04 4.79 -1.15
N MET A 196 17.37 4.92 -2.45
CA MET A 196 18.20 3.94 -3.16
C MET A 196 19.65 4.01 -2.69
N ARG A 197 20.35 2.88 -2.77
CA ARG A 197 21.78 2.79 -2.47
C ARG A 197 22.58 2.97 -3.75
N LEU A 198 23.55 3.88 -3.75
CA LEU A 198 24.46 4.12 -4.87
C LEU A 198 25.89 3.80 -4.43
N ASN A 199 26.59 2.95 -5.18
CA ASN A 199 27.99 2.57 -4.92
C ASN A 199 28.20 2.09 -3.48
N GLY A 200 27.29 1.25 -2.97
CA GLY A 200 27.34 0.71 -1.61
C GLY A 200 26.89 1.68 -0.50
N SER A 201 26.71 2.97 -0.80
CA SER A 201 26.37 3.99 0.19
C SER A 201 24.90 4.40 0.11
N SER A 202 24.27 4.64 1.26
CA SER A 202 22.86 5.05 1.36
C SER A 202 22.79 6.43 1.99
N LEU A 203 21.89 7.28 1.47
CA LEU A 203 21.72 8.64 1.98
C LEU A 203 21.18 8.68 3.41
N LEU A 204 20.21 7.81 3.68
CA LEU A 204 19.59 7.61 4.97
C LEU A 204 19.69 6.13 5.32
N LYS A 205 19.41 5.80 6.59
CA LYS A 205 19.29 4.41 7.02
C LYS A 205 18.21 3.71 6.18
N GLN A 206 18.57 2.56 5.60
CA GLN A 206 17.66 1.75 4.81
C GLN A 206 16.43 1.32 5.62
N THR A 207 15.26 1.47 5.01
CA THR A 207 13.97 1.08 5.58
C THR A 207 13.20 0.25 4.57
N GLU A 208 12.15 -0.43 5.03
CA GLU A 208 11.27 -1.21 4.16
C GLU A 208 9.83 -0.83 4.38
N THR A 209 9.08 -0.81 3.28
CA THR A 209 7.63 -0.75 3.30
C THR A 209 7.09 -1.96 4.10
N PRO A 210 6.16 -1.76 5.06
CA PRO A 210 5.48 -2.86 5.75
C PRO A 210 4.90 -3.88 4.76
N ASP A 211 4.95 -5.16 5.10
CA ASP A 211 4.54 -6.30 4.25
C ASP A 211 5.41 -6.58 3.01
N TRP A 212 6.51 -5.85 2.84
CA TRP A 212 7.52 -6.04 1.78
C TRP A 212 8.89 -6.43 2.33
N LYS A 213 8.96 -6.76 3.63
CA LYS A 213 10.20 -7.09 4.32
C LYS A 213 10.85 -8.34 3.78
N VAL A 214 12.16 -8.29 3.59
CA VAL A 214 12.99 -9.47 3.34
C VAL A 214 13.08 -10.36 4.58
N PRO A 215 13.30 -11.68 4.43
CA PRO A 215 13.42 -12.60 5.56
C PRO A 215 14.72 -12.39 6.33
N GLY A 216 14.72 -12.81 7.61
CA GLY A 216 15.95 -12.99 8.37
C GLY A 216 16.73 -11.73 8.74
N GLY A 217 16.16 -10.53 8.57
CA GLY A 217 16.86 -9.27 8.87
C GLY A 217 18.14 -9.07 8.05
N GLU A 218 18.18 -9.68 6.85
CA GLU A 218 19.29 -9.55 5.91
C GLU A 218 19.56 -8.09 5.52
N GLU A 219 20.71 -7.86 4.90
CA GLU A 219 21.08 -6.54 4.42
C GLU A 219 20.11 -6.04 3.32
N LEU A 220 19.61 -4.82 3.53
CA LEU A 220 18.72 -4.12 2.61
C LEU A 220 19.49 -3.43 1.48
N ALA A 221 18.79 -3.13 0.39
CA ALA A 221 19.38 -2.50 -0.81
C ALA A 221 20.57 -3.30 -1.35
N THR A 222 20.33 -4.60 -1.50
CA THR A 222 21.19 -5.55 -2.20
C THR A 222 20.45 -6.08 -3.44
N THR A 223 21.20 -6.63 -4.39
CA THR A 223 20.59 -7.29 -5.56
C THR A 223 19.67 -8.44 -5.15
N ALA A 224 20.01 -9.16 -4.08
CA ALA A 224 19.20 -10.25 -3.54
C ALA A 224 17.94 -9.77 -2.80
N SER A 225 18.00 -8.64 -2.07
CA SER A 225 16.80 -8.06 -1.44
C SER A 225 15.83 -7.53 -2.51
N ASP A 226 16.34 -6.90 -3.56
CA ASP A 226 15.54 -6.42 -4.68
C ASP A 226 14.91 -7.60 -5.45
N ALA A 227 15.66 -8.69 -5.66
CA ALA A 227 15.14 -9.91 -6.30
C ALA A 227 14.01 -10.58 -5.50
N TYR A 228 14.09 -10.56 -4.16
CA TYR A 228 13.02 -11.02 -3.28
C TYR A 228 11.76 -10.17 -3.47
N LYS A 229 11.89 -8.85 -3.36
CA LYS A 229 10.77 -7.91 -3.47
C LYS A 229 10.15 -7.92 -4.87
N PHE A 230 10.95 -8.09 -5.91
CA PHE A 230 10.46 -8.26 -7.28
C PHE A 230 9.63 -9.55 -7.43
N GLY A 231 10.11 -10.68 -6.91
CA GLY A 231 9.35 -11.94 -6.93
C GLY A 231 8.03 -11.82 -6.17
N LEU A 232 8.04 -11.21 -4.99
CA LEU A 232 6.84 -10.92 -4.21
C LEU A 232 5.86 -10.02 -4.97
N LEU A 233 6.38 -9.01 -5.69
CA LEU A 233 5.57 -8.14 -6.53
C LEU A 233 4.91 -8.89 -7.68
N ALA A 234 5.66 -9.73 -8.39
CA ALA A 234 5.14 -10.54 -9.49
C ALA A 234 4.01 -11.46 -9.02
N ILE A 235 4.16 -12.09 -7.84
CA ILE A 235 3.12 -12.92 -7.23
C ILE A 235 1.86 -12.10 -6.97
N ARG A 236 1.98 -10.98 -6.24
CA ARG A 236 0.84 -10.13 -5.86
C ARG A 236 0.12 -9.53 -7.07
N LEU A 237 0.88 -9.16 -8.10
CA LEU A 237 0.34 -8.60 -9.34
C LEU A 237 -0.58 -9.59 -10.07
N PHE A 238 -0.22 -10.87 -10.10
CA PHE A 238 -1.03 -11.91 -10.76
C PHE A 238 -2.09 -12.53 -9.84
N ALA A 239 -1.84 -12.55 -8.53
CA ALA A 239 -2.86 -12.87 -7.54
C ALA A 239 -3.97 -11.82 -7.47
N ARG A 240 -3.70 -10.59 -7.95
CA ARG A 240 -4.59 -9.42 -7.82
C ARG A 240 -4.91 -9.12 -6.36
N ASP A 241 -3.91 -9.33 -5.51
CA ASP A 241 -4.05 -9.27 -4.06
C ASP A 241 -2.79 -8.66 -3.41
N GLN A 242 -3.00 -7.79 -2.43
CA GLN A 242 -1.94 -7.03 -1.75
C GLN A 242 -1.07 -7.87 -0.81
N ALA A 243 -1.55 -9.05 -0.40
CA ALA A 243 -0.98 -9.84 0.68
C ALA A 243 -0.45 -11.20 0.22
N VAL A 244 -1.02 -11.79 -0.84
CA VAL A 244 -0.67 -13.14 -1.34
C VAL A 244 0.85 -13.32 -1.54
N ARG A 245 1.33 -14.50 -1.15
CA ARG A 245 2.74 -14.93 -1.23
C ARG A 245 2.95 -16.26 -1.96
N ASP A 246 1.88 -16.93 -2.40
CA ASP A 246 1.99 -18.22 -3.07
C ASP A 246 2.49 -18.04 -4.53
N PRO A 247 3.69 -18.53 -4.89
CA PRO A 247 4.19 -18.47 -6.26
C PRO A 247 3.38 -19.32 -7.25
N GLY A 248 2.51 -20.21 -6.77
CA GLY A 248 1.63 -21.04 -7.60
C GLY A 248 0.71 -20.23 -8.52
N VAL A 249 0.36 -19.00 -8.16
CA VAL A 249 -0.49 -18.11 -8.99
C VAL A 249 0.10 -17.82 -10.37
N LEU A 250 1.43 -17.87 -10.51
CA LEU A 250 2.14 -17.65 -11.77
C LEU A 250 2.17 -18.89 -12.67
N ALA A 251 1.85 -20.09 -12.14
CA ALA A 251 1.92 -21.33 -12.91
C ALA A 251 0.91 -21.37 -14.05
N ALA A 252 -0.24 -20.72 -13.88
CA ALA A 252 -1.25 -20.53 -14.93
C ALA A 252 -0.75 -19.68 -16.11
N VAL A 253 0.27 -18.84 -15.87
CA VAL A 253 0.87 -17.96 -16.88
C VAL A 253 2.10 -18.63 -17.50
N SER A 254 2.99 -19.15 -16.67
CA SER A 254 4.24 -19.81 -17.06
C SER A 254 4.79 -20.63 -15.89
N PRO A 255 5.03 -21.93 -16.07
CA PRO A 255 5.76 -22.74 -15.10
C PRO A 255 7.13 -22.16 -14.74
N GLU A 256 7.82 -21.58 -15.71
CA GLU A 256 9.13 -20.94 -15.54
C GLU A 256 9.04 -19.70 -14.65
N LEU A 257 8.02 -18.84 -14.85
CA LEU A 257 7.77 -17.68 -13.97
C LEU A 257 7.44 -18.12 -12.54
N ALA A 258 6.65 -19.19 -12.36
CA ALA A 258 6.37 -19.74 -11.04
C ALA A 258 7.65 -20.28 -10.36
N ALA A 259 8.53 -20.93 -11.12
CA ALA A 259 9.82 -21.40 -10.60
C ALA A 259 10.73 -20.24 -10.18
N LEU A 260 10.82 -19.18 -10.99
CA LEU A 260 11.58 -17.97 -10.66
C LEU A 260 11.02 -17.27 -9.42
N ALA A 261 9.70 -17.10 -9.33
CA ALA A 261 9.02 -16.52 -8.17
C ALA A 261 9.32 -17.31 -6.89
N ARG A 262 9.25 -18.64 -6.95
CA ARG A 262 9.58 -19.51 -5.81
C ARG A 262 11.03 -19.32 -5.35
N ARG A 263 11.99 -19.26 -6.28
CA ARG A 263 13.40 -19.00 -5.93
C ARG A 263 13.62 -17.59 -5.39
N SER A 264 12.92 -16.57 -5.90
CA SER A 264 12.98 -15.21 -5.36
C SER A 264 12.58 -15.16 -3.88
N LEU A 265 11.64 -15.99 -3.43
CA LEU A 265 11.22 -16.06 -2.03
C LEU A 265 12.11 -16.96 -1.14
N ALA A 266 13.25 -17.44 -1.65
CA ALA A 266 14.16 -18.26 -0.86
C ALA A 266 14.71 -17.52 0.38
N GLN A 267 14.83 -18.25 1.49
CA GLN A 267 15.42 -17.73 2.74
C GLN A 267 16.88 -17.29 2.54
N GLN A 268 17.64 -18.05 1.74
CA GLN A 268 19.04 -17.75 1.44
C GLN A 268 19.13 -16.73 0.30
N PRO A 269 19.74 -15.54 0.51
CA PRO A 269 19.87 -14.50 -0.51
C PRO A 269 20.51 -14.98 -1.81
N GLN A 270 21.55 -15.81 -1.70
CA GLN A 270 22.33 -16.34 -2.82
C GLN A 270 21.55 -17.31 -3.72
N ALA A 271 20.43 -17.86 -3.25
CA ALA A 271 19.60 -18.78 -4.05
C ALA A 271 18.61 -18.04 -4.96
N ARG A 272 18.49 -16.71 -4.82
CA ARG A 272 17.51 -15.90 -5.55
C ARG A 272 18.01 -15.60 -6.97
N PRO A 273 17.12 -15.61 -7.99
CA PRO A 273 17.47 -15.24 -9.34
C PRO A 273 17.92 -13.78 -9.42
N ARG A 274 18.77 -13.46 -10.40
CA ARG A 274 18.96 -12.08 -10.84
C ARG A 274 17.75 -11.62 -11.64
N LEU A 275 17.56 -10.31 -11.75
CA LEU A 275 16.46 -9.74 -12.53
C LEU A 275 16.60 -10.08 -14.03
N ALA A 276 17.83 -10.14 -14.54
CA ALA A 276 18.11 -10.62 -15.90
C ALA A 276 17.55 -12.03 -16.18
N ASP A 277 17.54 -12.93 -15.18
CA ASP A 277 17.08 -14.31 -15.35
C ASP A 277 15.55 -14.39 -15.57
N TRP A 278 14.79 -13.35 -15.20
CA TRP A 278 13.36 -13.27 -15.44
C TRP A 278 12.99 -12.86 -16.87
N LEU A 279 13.85 -12.08 -17.55
CA LEU A 279 13.54 -11.46 -18.84
C LEU A 279 13.17 -12.49 -19.94
N PRO A 280 13.89 -13.62 -20.12
CA PRO A 280 13.52 -14.61 -21.13
C PRO A 280 12.13 -15.20 -20.91
N ALA A 281 11.79 -15.55 -19.66
CA ALA A 281 10.50 -16.12 -19.28
C ALA A 281 9.36 -15.12 -19.45
N LEU A 282 9.57 -13.86 -19.04
CA LEU A 282 8.60 -12.77 -19.22
C LEU A 282 8.33 -12.52 -20.71
N HIS A 283 9.37 -12.39 -21.53
CA HIS A 283 9.21 -12.18 -22.97
C HIS A 283 8.51 -13.36 -23.67
N ALA A 284 8.81 -14.60 -23.26
CA ALA A 284 8.12 -15.78 -23.77
C ALA A 284 6.62 -15.79 -23.39
N ALA A 285 6.29 -15.41 -22.16
CA ALA A 285 4.90 -15.29 -21.72
C ALA A 285 4.14 -14.19 -22.48
N VAL A 286 4.77 -13.02 -22.72
CA VAL A 286 4.18 -11.95 -23.54
C VAL A 286 3.88 -12.44 -24.96
N ARG A 287 4.82 -13.13 -25.62
CA ARG A 287 4.60 -13.68 -26.97
C ARG A 287 3.46 -14.69 -27.01
N ARG A 288 3.38 -15.59 -26.03
CA ARG A 288 2.27 -16.57 -25.94
C ARG A 288 0.92 -15.89 -25.77
N SER A 289 0.84 -14.83 -24.96
CA SER A 289 -0.38 -14.03 -24.81
C SER A 289 -0.80 -13.30 -26.09
N ALA A 290 0.14 -13.04 -27.01
CA ALA A 290 -0.14 -12.40 -28.29
C ALA A 290 -0.71 -13.36 -29.34
N ASN A 291 -0.28 -14.63 -29.30
CA ASN A 291 -0.66 -15.63 -30.29
C ASN A 291 -2.01 -16.32 -30.00
N GLY A 292 -2.63 -16.02 -28.86
CA GLY A 292 -3.97 -16.50 -28.53
C GLY A 292 -5.03 -15.43 -28.77
N LEU A 293 -5.52 -15.29 -30.02
CA LEU A 293 -6.89 -14.86 -30.42
C LEU A 293 -7.03 -14.89 -31.96
N PRO A 294 -8.21 -15.25 -32.52
CA PRO A 294 -9.47 -14.53 -32.27
C PRO A 294 -10.76 -15.37 -31.99
N GLY A 295 -11.62 -14.85 -31.10
CA GLY A 295 -13.10 -14.90 -31.21
C GLY A 295 -13.91 -16.03 -30.51
N GLY A 296 -14.84 -15.64 -29.62
CA GLY A 296 -16.20 -16.21 -29.55
C GLY A 296 -16.56 -17.23 -28.45
N GLY A 297 -17.43 -16.82 -27.51
CA GLY A 297 -18.43 -17.70 -26.86
C GLY A 297 -18.16 -18.14 -25.41
N PRO A 298 -19.20 -18.22 -24.54
CA PRO A 298 -19.06 -18.75 -23.19
C PRO A 298 -18.72 -20.25 -23.27
N ALA A 299 -17.77 -20.68 -22.44
CA ALA A 299 -17.32 -22.06 -22.40
C ALA A 299 -18.52 -23.03 -22.21
N PRO A 300 -18.64 -24.10 -23.03
CA PRO A 300 -19.70 -25.07 -22.82
C PRO A 300 -19.42 -25.85 -21.54
N SER A 301 -20.46 -25.94 -20.71
CA SER A 301 -20.53 -26.80 -19.54
C SER A 301 -20.21 -28.23 -19.96
N ARG A 302 -19.06 -28.74 -19.51
CA ARG A 302 -18.68 -30.13 -19.75
C ARG A 302 -19.50 -31.01 -18.81
N SER A 303 -20.67 -31.43 -19.30
CA SER A 303 -21.46 -32.51 -18.72
C SER A 303 -20.63 -33.79 -18.70
N THR A 304 -20.18 -34.19 -17.52
CA THR A 304 -19.62 -35.52 -17.26
C THR A 304 -20.75 -36.54 -17.32
N ARG A 305 -20.92 -37.16 -18.49
CA ARG A 305 -21.72 -38.37 -18.63
C ARG A 305 -21.01 -39.51 -17.92
N VAL A 306 -21.62 -39.98 -16.84
CA VAL A 306 -21.27 -41.19 -16.10
C VAL A 306 -21.57 -42.41 -17.00
N GLY A 307 -20.54 -43.19 -17.33
CA GLY A 307 -20.68 -44.56 -17.84
C GLY A 307 -20.57 -45.57 -16.70
N PRO A 308 -21.26 -46.73 -16.76
CA PRO A 308 -21.33 -47.67 -15.64
C PRO A 308 -20.04 -48.49 -15.47
N PRO A 309 -19.68 -48.91 -14.24
CA PRO A 309 -18.41 -49.58 -13.99
C PRO A 309 -18.48 -51.08 -14.33
N GLN A 310 -17.50 -51.54 -15.10
CA GLN A 310 -17.29 -52.95 -15.40
C GLN A 310 -16.40 -53.58 -14.30
N ARG A 311 -16.90 -54.70 -13.76
CA ARG A 311 -16.27 -55.53 -12.72
C ARG A 311 -15.18 -56.43 -13.32
N THR A 312 -14.00 -56.43 -12.71
CA THR A 312 -13.05 -57.56 -12.54
C THR A 312 -12.11 -57.11 -11.42
N GLY A 313 -11.87 -57.78 -10.30
CA GLY A 313 -11.48 -59.18 -10.07
C GLY A 313 -10.38 -59.13 -9.00
N THR A 314 -10.71 -59.48 -7.75
CA THR A 314 -9.82 -59.48 -6.58
C THR A 314 -8.79 -60.61 -6.66
N PRO A 315 -7.60 -60.47 -6.04
CA PRO A 315 -7.31 -61.38 -4.92
C PRO A 315 -6.72 -60.70 -3.66
N THR A 316 -7.34 -61.03 -2.53
CA THR A 316 -6.88 -61.03 -1.11
C THR A 316 -5.48 -61.66 -0.96
N ARG A 317 -4.53 -61.32 -0.06
CA ARG A 317 -4.44 -60.89 1.38
C ARG A 317 -2.91 -60.68 1.65
N PRO A 318 -2.34 -60.32 2.84
CA PRO A 318 -2.89 -59.81 4.10
C PRO A 318 -2.31 -58.47 4.60
N LEU A 319 -3.07 -57.87 5.53
CA LEU A 319 -2.76 -56.71 6.37
C LEU A 319 -1.50 -56.88 7.25
N ARG A 320 -0.67 -55.84 7.30
CA ARG A 320 0.29 -55.59 8.39
C ARG A 320 0.06 -54.17 8.92
N ARG A 321 -0.41 -54.04 10.16
CA ARG A 321 -0.50 -52.77 10.93
C ARG A 321 0.85 -52.50 11.65
N PRO A 322 1.11 -51.28 12.14
CA PRO A 322 2.41 -50.61 12.08
C PRO A 322 3.14 -50.56 13.44
N PRO A 323 4.45 -50.23 13.48
CA PRO A 323 5.09 -49.77 14.72
C PRO A 323 4.72 -48.31 14.99
N GLY A 324 4.33 -48.01 16.23
CA GLY A 324 3.88 -46.68 16.67
C GLY A 324 4.99 -45.63 16.77
N PRO A 325 4.62 -44.34 16.87
CA PRO A 325 5.58 -43.24 17.02
C PRO A 325 6.13 -43.17 18.46
N PRO A 326 7.43 -42.87 18.65
CA PRO A 326 7.97 -42.57 19.97
C PRO A 326 7.49 -41.19 20.48
N ARG A 327 7.19 -41.15 21.77
CA ARG A 327 6.70 -40.01 22.55
C ARG A 327 7.84 -38.99 22.79
N PRO A 328 7.55 -37.67 22.79
CA PRO A 328 8.57 -36.64 22.97
C PRO A 328 9.18 -36.62 24.38
N GLN A 329 10.51 -36.52 24.46
CA GLN A 329 11.23 -36.23 25.70
C GLN A 329 11.16 -34.73 26.00
N ALA A 330 10.84 -34.42 27.26
CA ALA A 330 10.86 -33.08 27.82
C ALA A 330 12.31 -32.62 28.02
N LEU A 331 12.63 -31.42 27.55
CA LEU A 331 13.83 -30.70 27.96
C LEU A 331 13.42 -29.63 28.98
N THR A 332 13.98 -29.78 30.18
CA THR A 332 13.95 -28.85 31.30
C THR A 332 14.76 -27.58 31.01
N PRO A 333 14.49 -26.48 31.75
CA PRO A 333 14.97 -25.14 31.41
C PRO A 333 16.37 -24.87 31.96
N SER A 334 17.24 -24.27 31.15
CA SER A 334 18.50 -23.69 31.63
C SER A 334 18.34 -22.19 31.86
N THR A 335 18.30 -21.85 33.14
CA THR A 335 18.60 -20.54 33.71
C THR A 335 20.03 -20.12 33.41
N ILE A 336 20.23 -18.91 32.88
CA ILE A 336 21.43 -18.09 33.10
C ILE A 336 20.97 -16.67 33.46
N ALA A 337 21.39 -16.26 34.66
CA ALA A 337 21.37 -14.90 35.21
C ALA A 337 22.15 -13.94 34.29
N GLY A 338 21.78 -12.66 34.10
CA GLY A 338 21.54 -11.65 35.13
C GLY A 338 22.78 -10.74 35.23
N ASN A 339 22.58 -9.45 34.94
CA ASN A 339 23.42 -8.23 35.12
C ASN A 339 23.66 -7.52 33.78
N GLY A 340 23.45 -6.21 33.57
CA GLY A 340 22.98 -5.07 34.37
C GLY A 340 23.18 -3.84 33.45
N CYS A 341 22.15 -3.02 33.25
CA CYS A 341 22.07 -1.62 33.72
C CYS A 341 22.35 -0.53 32.66
N TRP A 342 21.28 0.24 32.37
CA TRP A 342 21.22 1.69 32.11
C TRP A 342 21.49 2.23 30.69
N GLY A 343 20.50 2.97 30.18
CA GLY A 343 20.62 3.85 29.01
C GLY A 343 19.37 3.91 28.13
N ARG A 344 18.32 4.64 28.55
CA ARG A 344 17.25 5.12 27.64
C ARG A 344 17.83 6.24 26.74
N PRO A 345 17.32 6.46 25.52
CA PRO A 345 16.04 7.19 25.38
C PRO A 345 15.01 6.48 24.51
N ALA A 346 13.77 6.55 24.96
CA ALA A 346 12.57 6.11 24.27
C ALA A 346 12.12 7.21 23.30
N GLY A 347 12.05 6.92 22.00
CA GLY A 347 11.59 7.87 20.98
C GLY A 347 11.00 7.24 19.72
N ILE A 348 10.69 5.94 19.71
CA ILE A 348 10.18 5.23 18.52
C ILE A 348 9.08 4.24 18.94
N VAL A 349 7.89 4.72 19.30
CA VAL A 349 6.73 3.84 19.58
C VAL A 349 5.42 4.31 18.92
N ILE A 350 5.34 5.51 18.32
CA ILE A 350 4.05 6.07 17.85
C ILE A 350 3.66 5.62 16.42
N ALA A 351 4.57 5.10 15.60
CA ALA A 351 4.34 4.92 14.16
C ALA A 351 3.47 3.71 13.75
N ILE A 352 3.13 2.79 14.66
CA ILE A 352 2.48 1.52 14.27
C ILE A 352 0.95 1.55 14.46
N VAL A 353 0.37 2.45 15.26
CA VAL A 353 -1.10 2.54 15.41
C VAL A 353 -1.78 3.49 14.41
N ALA A 354 -1.06 4.50 13.94
CA ALA A 354 -1.53 5.36 12.86
C ALA A 354 -1.74 4.56 11.55
N LEU A 355 -1.05 3.41 11.42
CA LEU A 355 -1.20 2.44 10.33
C LEU A 355 -2.43 1.52 10.48
N LEU A 356 -3.02 1.45 11.68
CA LEU A 356 -4.20 0.63 11.96
C LEU A 356 -5.53 1.38 11.75
N MET A 357 -5.50 2.71 11.66
CA MET A 357 -6.71 3.52 11.48
C MET A 357 -6.79 4.29 10.15
N CYS A 358 -5.73 4.35 9.34
CA CYS A 358 -5.78 5.05 8.04
C CYS A 358 -5.42 4.15 6.85
N GLY A 359 -6.29 3.16 6.61
CA GLY A 359 -6.38 2.52 5.31
C GLY A 359 -6.97 3.47 4.27
N ALA A 360 -6.12 4.15 3.50
CA ALA A 360 -6.47 4.87 2.27
C ALA A 360 -7.30 6.17 2.40
N ASN A 361 -6.59 7.30 2.56
CA ASN A 361 -6.86 8.51 1.77
C ASN A 361 -5.67 9.49 1.87
N LEU A 362 -4.89 9.59 0.79
CA LEU A 362 -4.02 10.73 0.54
C LEU A 362 -4.03 11.04 -0.96
N LEU A 363 -5.01 11.84 -1.37
CA LEU A 363 -4.85 13.07 -2.16
C LEU A 363 -6.28 13.47 -2.59
N GLY A 364 -6.68 14.68 -2.27
CA GLY A 364 -8.05 15.17 -2.47
C GLY A 364 -8.16 16.67 -2.24
N ARG A 365 -7.67 17.49 -3.20
CA ARG A 365 -8.24 18.78 -3.66
C ARG A 365 -7.24 19.49 -4.58
N LEU A 366 -7.61 19.67 -5.84
CA LEU A 366 -7.12 20.75 -6.71
C LEU A 366 -8.38 21.30 -7.42
N THR A 367 -8.86 22.43 -6.92
CA THR A 367 -9.63 23.39 -7.72
C THR A 367 -8.64 24.40 -8.26
N ASN A 368 -8.67 24.68 -9.56
CA ASN A 368 -8.01 25.85 -10.11
C ASN A 368 -8.82 27.12 -9.78
N PRO A 369 -8.15 28.28 -9.67
CA PRO A 369 -8.80 29.58 -9.62
C PRO A 369 -9.18 30.02 -11.04
N ASP A 370 -10.32 30.69 -11.21
CA ASP A 370 -10.34 32.05 -11.77
C ASP A 370 -11.75 32.62 -11.96
N ASP A 371 -11.75 33.94 -11.77
CA ASP A 371 -12.61 34.99 -12.30
C ASP A 371 -13.92 35.38 -11.61
N GLY A 372 -13.80 36.53 -10.94
CA GLY A 372 -14.90 37.36 -10.51
C GLY A 372 -15.62 38.01 -11.69
N ARG A 373 -16.95 38.04 -11.59
CA ARG A 373 -17.71 39.21 -12.03
C ARG A 373 -18.98 39.31 -11.22
N ALA A 374 -19.11 40.43 -10.53
CA ALA A 374 -20.33 40.87 -9.90
C ALA A 374 -21.44 41.00 -10.95
N SER A 375 -22.65 40.55 -10.62
CA SER A 375 -23.86 41.21 -11.12
C SER A 375 -25.03 40.97 -10.18
N SER A 376 -25.75 42.06 -9.98
CA SER A 376 -26.85 42.33 -9.06
C SER A 376 -28.16 41.59 -9.37
N ALA A 377 -29.01 41.49 -8.34
CA ALA A 377 -30.34 40.89 -8.27
C ALA A 377 -31.37 41.41 -9.32
N PRO A 378 -32.59 40.84 -9.41
CA PRO A 378 -33.65 41.17 -8.44
C PRO A 378 -34.58 40.01 -7.99
N LEU A 379 -35.25 40.29 -6.86
CA LEU A 379 -36.33 39.53 -6.21
C LEU A 379 -37.64 39.45 -7.01
N ARG A 380 -38.41 38.35 -6.80
CA ARG A 380 -39.88 38.23 -6.49
C ARG A 380 -40.50 36.93 -7.09
N PRO A 381 -41.69 36.49 -6.64
CA PRO A 381 -42.15 36.22 -5.27
C PRO A 381 -42.77 34.80 -5.14
N ALA A 382 -43.27 34.51 -3.93
CA ALA A 382 -43.90 33.28 -3.48
C ALA A 382 -45.03 32.72 -4.37
N GLY A 383 -45.08 31.38 -4.45
CA GLY A 383 -46.23 30.60 -4.88
C GLY A 383 -46.47 29.48 -3.88
N SER A 384 -47.58 29.56 -3.16
CA SER A 384 -48.08 28.54 -2.23
C SER A 384 -48.69 27.36 -3.00
N SER A 385 -48.42 26.14 -2.54
CA SER A 385 -49.41 25.06 -2.66
C SER A 385 -49.20 24.00 -1.57
N ASP A 386 -50.18 23.99 -0.68
CA ASP A 386 -50.87 22.85 -0.09
C ASP A 386 -50.13 21.84 0.79
N PHE A 387 -50.40 22.04 2.08
CA PHE A 387 -50.40 21.05 3.14
C PHE A 387 -51.15 19.77 2.74
N ARG A 388 -50.44 18.66 2.66
CA ARG A 388 -50.99 17.35 3.06
C ARG A 388 -50.23 16.87 4.28
N THR A 389 -50.93 16.90 5.41
CA THR A 389 -50.64 16.18 6.63
C THR A 389 -50.49 14.69 6.31
N SER A 390 -49.24 14.22 6.26
CA SER A 390 -48.93 12.79 6.36
C SER A 390 -48.61 12.49 7.81
N ASP A 391 -49.25 11.44 8.31
CA ASP A 391 -49.08 10.85 9.63
C ASP A 391 -47.63 10.86 10.12
N ARG A 392 -47.46 11.39 11.33
CA ARG A 392 -46.23 11.30 12.11
C ARG A 392 -46.05 9.85 12.54
N ALA A 393 -45.44 9.04 11.69
CA ALA A 393 -44.95 7.73 12.06
C ALA A 393 -44.08 7.88 13.34
N ALA A 394 -44.41 7.09 14.36
CA ALA A 394 -43.58 6.96 15.55
C ALA A 394 -42.13 6.67 15.12
N PRO A 395 -41.10 7.28 15.76
CA PRO A 395 -39.72 7.06 15.37
C PRO A 395 -39.43 5.56 15.44
N ALA A 396 -39.07 4.97 14.30
CA ALA A 396 -38.66 3.58 14.23
C ALA A 396 -37.51 3.38 15.24
N VAL A 397 -37.68 2.42 16.15
CA VAL A 397 -36.63 2.04 17.11
C VAL A 397 -35.46 1.54 16.27
N ILE A 398 -34.36 2.29 16.24
CA ILE A 398 -33.14 1.88 15.56
C ILE A 398 -32.59 0.67 16.32
N PRO A 399 -32.52 -0.53 15.72
CA PRO A 399 -31.89 -1.67 16.39
C PRO A 399 -30.42 -1.36 16.67
N THR A 400 -30.03 -1.47 17.93
CA THR A 400 -28.67 -1.25 18.43
C THR A 400 -28.16 -2.46 19.19
N VAL A 401 -26.87 -2.74 19.05
CA VAL A 401 -26.13 -3.60 19.99
C VAL A 401 -25.06 -2.75 20.65
N GLY A 402 -25.17 -2.53 21.97
CA GLY A 402 -24.28 -1.59 22.68
C GLY A 402 -24.33 -0.20 22.03
N VAL A 403 -23.17 0.32 21.62
CA VAL A 403 -23.05 1.63 20.95
C VAL A 403 -23.21 1.57 19.42
N VAL A 404 -23.48 0.38 18.85
CA VAL A 404 -23.53 0.15 17.40
C VAL A 404 -24.97 0.06 16.92
N ALA A 405 -25.41 1.06 16.16
CA ALA A 405 -26.64 0.97 15.36
C ALA A 405 -26.41 0.10 14.12
N TYR A 406 -27.37 -0.75 13.75
CA TYR A 406 -27.22 -1.68 12.62
C TYR A 406 -28.51 -1.88 11.82
N ASP A 407 -29.45 -0.95 11.88
CA ASP A 407 -30.73 -0.95 11.16
C ASP A 407 -30.59 -1.26 9.68
N ALA A 408 -29.60 -0.65 9.02
CA ALA A 408 -29.32 -0.83 7.59
C ALA A 408 -28.97 -2.29 7.21
N VAL A 409 -28.60 -3.12 8.17
CA VAL A 409 -28.19 -4.51 7.95
C VAL A 409 -28.91 -5.50 8.86
N ALA A 410 -29.98 -5.08 9.56
CA ALA A 410 -30.68 -5.92 10.52
C ALA A 410 -31.21 -7.22 9.90
N ASP A 411 -31.67 -7.15 8.65
CA ASP A 411 -32.19 -8.30 7.89
C ASP A 411 -31.10 -9.15 7.23
N ARG A 412 -29.82 -8.78 7.36
CA ARG A 412 -28.71 -9.54 6.78
C ARG A 412 -28.29 -10.67 7.72
N PRO A 413 -28.07 -11.90 7.22
CA PRO A 413 -27.67 -13.04 8.07
C PRO A 413 -26.43 -12.77 8.95
N ALA A 414 -25.46 -12.00 8.45
CA ALA A 414 -24.25 -11.62 9.16
C ALA A 414 -24.39 -10.32 9.99
N GLY A 415 -25.47 -9.55 9.79
CA GLY A 415 -25.60 -8.17 10.27
C GLY A 415 -25.52 -8.06 11.79
N ARG A 416 -26.33 -8.84 12.51
CA ARG A 416 -26.33 -8.85 13.98
C ARG A 416 -25.01 -9.35 14.58
N GLY A 417 -24.45 -10.45 14.05
CA GLY A 417 -23.19 -11.00 14.58
C GLY A 417 -21.99 -10.06 14.39
N VAL A 418 -21.94 -9.34 13.27
CA VAL A 418 -20.94 -8.29 13.02
C VAL A 418 -21.16 -7.09 13.95
N ALA A 419 -22.41 -6.67 14.14
CA ALA A 419 -22.74 -5.58 15.07
C ALA A 419 -22.33 -5.92 16.52
N GLU A 420 -22.60 -7.15 16.98
CA GLU A 420 -22.17 -7.64 18.30
C GLU A 420 -20.65 -7.66 18.47
N MET A 421 -19.91 -8.02 17.43
CA MET A 421 -18.44 -7.99 17.43
C MET A 421 -17.90 -6.56 17.57
N PHE A 422 -18.41 -5.60 16.78
CA PHE A 422 -18.01 -4.20 16.91
C PHE A 422 -18.46 -3.59 18.23
N ALA A 423 -19.64 -3.93 18.75
CA ALA A 423 -20.10 -3.47 20.05
C ALA A 423 -19.14 -3.85 21.18
N ARG A 424 -18.63 -5.10 21.16
CA ARG A 424 -17.58 -5.55 22.08
C ARG A 424 -16.28 -4.78 21.88
N TRP A 425 -15.88 -4.53 20.64
CA TRP A 425 -14.68 -3.75 20.34
C TRP A 425 -14.76 -2.33 20.91
N PHE A 426 -15.80 -1.57 20.56
CA PHE A 426 -15.99 -0.20 21.05
C PHE A 426 -16.10 -0.13 22.57
N SER A 427 -16.83 -1.07 23.19
CA SER A 427 -16.91 -1.17 24.65
C SER A 427 -15.52 -1.38 25.27
N ALA A 428 -14.70 -2.24 24.66
CA ALA A 428 -13.36 -2.54 25.14
C ALA A 428 -12.40 -1.36 24.98
N ILE A 429 -12.44 -0.65 23.85
CA ILE A 429 -11.66 0.59 23.64
C ILE A 429 -12.05 1.64 24.69
N ASN A 430 -13.35 1.93 24.83
CA ASN A 430 -13.84 2.99 25.71
C ASN A 430 -13.62 2.71 27.20
N SER A 431 -13.61 1.44 27.60
CA SER A 431 -13.31 0.99 28.97
C SER A 431 -11.84 0.69 29.21
N ARG A 432 -10.99 0.82 28.18
CA ARG A 432 -9.56 0.45 28.21
C ARG A 432 -9.30 -1.02 28.56
N ASP A 433 -10.24 -1.92 28.29
CA ASP A 433 -10.00 -3.37 28.35
C ASP A 433 -9.25 -3.83 27.09
N TRP A 434 -7.94 -3.60 27.08
CA TRP A 434 -7.08 -3.95 25.96
C TRP A 434 -7.06 -5.45 25.66
N ARG A 435 -7.30 -6.30 26.67
CA ARG A 435 -7.35 -7.75 26.48
C ARG A 435 -8.60 -8.12 25.69
N ALA A 436 -9.74 -7.51 25.98
CA ALA A 436 -10.96 -7.69 25.20
C ALA A 436 -10.85 -7.10 23.80
N ALA A 437 -10.28 -5.89 23.65
CA ALA A 437 -10.11 -5.25 22.35
C ALA A 437 -9.21 -6.08 21.42
N LEU A 438 -8.10 -6.62 21.93
CA LEU A 438 -7.20 -7.46 21.13
C LEU A 438 -7.83 -8.80 20.73
N ARG A 439 -8.77 -9.36 21.52
CA ARG A 439 -9.47 -10.61 21.16
C ARG A 439 -10.38 -10.48 19.94
N THR A 440 -10.77 -9.27 19.56
CA THR A 440 -11.58 -9.07 18.35
C THR A 440 -10.74 -9.08 17.08
N TYR A 441 -9.41 -9.11 17.17
CA TYR A 441 -8.52 -9.24 16.01
C TYR A 441 -8.22 -10.70 15.72
N ASP A 442 -8.15 -11.01 14.43
CA ASP A 442 -7.65 -12.30 13.96
C ASP A 442 -6.11 -12.30 14.03
N PRO A 443 -5.45 -13.33 14.59
CA PRO A 443 -3.99 -13.43 14.59
C PRO A 443 -3.34 -13.39 13.20
N ALA A 444 -4.06 -13.77 12.14
CA ALA A 444 -3.61 -13.62 10.76
C ALA A 444 -3.83 -12.21 10.18
N GLY A 445 -4.39 -11.29 10.98
CA GLY A 445 -4.73 -9.92 10.59
C GLY A 445 -3.61 -8.90 10.84
N VAL A 446 -3.98 -7.62 10.74
CA VAL A 446 -3.07 -6.46 10.90
C VAL A 446 -2.60 -6.23 12.33
N VAL A 447 -3.29 -6.84 13.31
CA VAL A 447 -2.85 -6.89 14.70
C VAL A 447 -2.87 -8.33 15.14
N ASP A 448 -1.69 -8.91 15.33
CA ASP A 448 -1.56 -10.21 15.97
C ASP A 448 -1.67 -10.02 17.50
N PRO A 449 -2.75 -10.50 18.16
CA PRO A 449 -2.93 -10.37 19.60
C PRO A 449 -1.97 -11.25 20.41
N THR A 450 -1.19 -12.11 19.76
CA THR A 450 -0.17 -12.96 20.38
C THR A 450 1.23 -12.31 20.34
N ASP A 451 1.47 -11.34 19.44
CA ASP A 451 2.74 -10.61 19.33
C ASP A 451 2.85 -9.48 20.38
N PRO A 452 3.77 -9.54 21.36
CA PRO A 452 3.91 -8.53 22.40
C PRO A 452 4.22 -7.11 21.88
N LYS A 453 4.92 -6.98 20.76
CA LYS A 453 5.27 -5.67 20.16
C LYS A 453 4.03 -5.04 19.54
N GLN A 454 3.25 -5.80 18.79
CA GLN A 454 2.02 -5.31 18.16
C GLN A 454 0.97 -4.93 19.21
N ARG A 455 0.84 -5.74 20.28
CA ARG A 455 -0.02 -5.40 21.42
C ARG A 455 0.37 -4.08 22.08
N ARG A 456 1.65 -3.87 22.39
CA ARG A 456 2.12 -2.61 23.00
C ARG A 456 1.86 -1.42 22.11
N SER A 457 2.12 -1.58 20.81
CA SER A 457 1.79 -0.57 19.82
C SER A 457 0.31 -0.23 19.89
N PHE A 458 -0.57 -1.22 19.65
CA PHE A 458 -2.03 -1.05 19.66
C PHE A 458 -2.52 -0.32 20.92
N ILE A 459 -2.09 -0.77 22.10
CA ILE A 459 -2.45 -0.17 23.38
C ILE A 459 -2.05 1.31 23.42
N HIS A 460 -0.83 1.61 22.99
CA HIS A 460 -0.35 2.98 22.99
C HIS A 460 -1.23 3.87 22.12
N GLY A 461 -1.47 3.53 20.85
CA GLY A 461 -2.22 4.44 19.98
C GLY A 461 -3.73 4.47 20.19
N MET A 462 -4.31 3.52 20.93
CA MET A 462 -5.72 3.56 21.33
C MET A 462 -5.93 4.12 22.75
N SER A 463 -4.86 4.38 23.52
CA SER A 463 -4.94 4.70 24.95
C SER A 463 -5.72 5.98 25.28
N GLU A 464 -5.66 6.94 24.36
CA GLU A 464 -6.32 8.24 24.44
C GLU A 464 -7.63 8.31 23.65
N THR A 465 -8.02 7.22 22.98
CA THR A 465 -9.18 7.19 22.09
C THR A 465 -10.47 6.86 22.85
N ARG A 466 -11.53 7.59 22.53
CA ARG A 466 -12.92 7.29 22.92
C ARG A 466 -13.82 7.39 21.70
N ASP A 467 -14.59 6.34 21.46
CA ASP A 467 -15.42 6.20 20.28
C ASP A 467 -16.92 6.25 20.61
N ASN A 468 -17.72 6.87 19.74
CA ASN A 468 -19.17 6.90 19.85
C ASN A 468 -19.85 6.96 18.47
N ASN A 469 -21.18 6.99 18.45
CA ASN A 469 -22.00 7.12 17.25
C ASN A 469 -21.67 6.06 16.18
N ALA A 470 -21.44 4.82 16.60
CA ALA A 470 -21.11 3.75 15.68
C ALA A 470 -22.36 3.27 14.92
N THR A 471 -22.25 3.13 13.61
CA THR A 471 -23.32 2.63 12.75
C THR A 471 -22.76 1.69 11.70
N LEU A 472 -23.25 0.45 11.68
CA LEU A 472 -22.96 -0.55 10.67
C LEU A 472 -23.86 -0.32 9.46
N ARG A 473 -23.28 0.20 8.38
CA ARG A 473 -23.99 0.68 7.18
C ARG A 473 -24.22 -0.42 6.15
N ALA A 474 -23.27 -1.34 6.01
CA ALA A 474 -23.38 -2.43 5.04
C ALA A 474 -22.61 -3.66 5.53
N VAL A 475 -23.14 -4.84 5.22
CA VAL A 475 -22.45 -6.12 5.42
C VAL A 475 -22.64 -6.98 4.17
N SER A 476 -21.54 -7.54 3.67
CA SER A 476 -21.53 -8.50 2.57
C SER A 476 -20.54 -9.61 2.84
N SER A 477 -20.98 -10.86 2.76
CA SER A 477 -20.11 -12.03 2.92
C SER A 477 -19.82 -12.65 1.55
N SER A 478 -18.56 -13.02 1.31
CA SER A 478 -18.11 -13.70 0.10
C SER A 478 -17.04 -14.73 0.47
N GLY A 479 -17.37 -16.02 0.35
CA GLY A 479 -16.47 -17.09 0.77
C GLY A 479 -16.18 -17.04 2.28
N ALA A 480 -14.90 -17.06 2.66
CA ALA A 480 -14.48 -17.02 4.06
C ALA A 480 -14.39 -15.60 4.65
N GLU A 481 -14.55 -14.55 3.84
CA GLU A 481 -14.42 -13.16 4.26
C GLU A 481 -15.77 -12.44 4.32
N THR A 482 -15.92 -11.55 5.30
CA THR A 482 -17.06 -10.65 5.42
C THR A 482 -16.59 -9.20 5.40
N LEU A 483 -17.17 -8.39 4.53
CA LEU A 483 -16.95 -6.95 4.49
C LEU A 483 -18.00 -6.25 5.33
N ALA A 484 -17.56 -5.31 6.16
CA ALA A 484 -18.42 -4.53 7.04
C ALA A 484 -18.09 -3.04 6.93
N GLU A 485 -19.03 -2.24 6.43
CA GLU A 485 -18.90 -0.78 6.38
C GLU A 485 -19.46 -0.15 7.66
N LEU A 486 -18.61 0.58 8.37
CA LEU A 486 -18.88 1.13 9.69
C LEU A 486 -18.57 2.63 9.70
N THR A 487 -19.48 3.44 10.21
CA THR A 487 -19.23 4.85 10.52
C THR A 487 -19.19 5.05 12.02
N PHE A 488 -18.29 5.88 12.54
CA PHE A 488 -18.23 6.21 13.98
C PHE A 488 -17.49 7.52 14.19
N THR A 489 -17.50 8.06 15.41
CA THR A 489 -16.72 9.25 15.78
C THR A 489 -15.75 8.91 16.90
N SER A 490 -14.48 9.25 16.72
CA SER A 490 -13.43 9.13 17.72
C SER A 490 -13.09 10.49 18.31
N ARG A 491 -12.83 10.53 19.61
CA ARG A 491 -12.22 11.66 20.31
C ARG A 491 -10.92 11.19 20.94
N GLN A 492 -9.87 11.98 20.77
CA GLN A 492 -8.54 11.62 21.24
C GLN A 492 -7.73 12.85 21.64
N SER A 493 -6.68 12.64 22.45
CA SER A 493 -5.71 13.68 22.78
C SER A 493 -4.89 14.10 21.55
N PRO A 494 -4.39 15.35 21.47
CA PRO A 494 -3.46 15.75 20.42
C PRO A 494 -2.26 14.80 20.34
N GLY A 495 -1.85 14.44 19.13
CA GLY A 495 -0.82 13.42 18.86
C GLY A 495 -1.38 12.02 18.59
N TYR A 496 -2.66 11.77 18.86
CA TYR A 496 -3.34 10.48 18.63
C TYR A 496 -4.37 10.53 17.49
N GLY A 497 -4.49 11.67 16.81
CA GLY A 497 -5.35 11.83 15.65
C GLY A 497 -4.87 11.04 14.42
N PRO A 498 -5.66 11.02 13.33
CA PRO A 498 -5.26 10.37 12.09
C PRO A 498 -3.90 10.90 11.57
N PRO A 499 -3.10 10.11 10.83
CA PRO A 499 -1.77 10.51 10.35
C PRO A 499 -1.78 11.81 9.53
N ARG A 500 -2.90 12.12 8.85
CA ARG A 500 -3.07 13.36 8.08
C ARG A 500 -3.24 14.60 8.95
N ALA A 501 -3.70 14.43 10.20
CA ALA A 501 -3.88 15.47 11.18
C ALA A 501 -3.65 14.91 12.60
N PRO A 502 -2.39 14.68 13.02
CA PRO A 502 -2.10 14.00 14.30
C PRO A 502 -2.64 14.73 15.52
N ASN A 503 -2.82 16.05 15.42
CA ASN A 503 -3.36 16.89 16.48
C ASN A 503 -4.90 17.03 16.41
N GLU A 504 -5.56 16.38 15.45
CA GLU A 504 -7.02 16.34 15.38
C GLU A 504 -7.56 15.53 16.56
N THR A 505 -8.33 16.20 17.42
CA THR A 505 -8.86 15.63 18.66
C THR A 505 -10.25 15.03 18.51
N CYS A 506 -10.88 15.19 17.34
CA CYS A 506 -12.20 14.66 17.03
C CYS A 506 -12.31 14.31 15.55
N THR A 507 -12.60 13.04 15.26
CA THR A 507 -12.57 12.48 13.90
C THR A 507 -13.84 11.68 13.63
N ARG A 508 -14.55 11.99 12.55
CA ARG A 508 -15.62 11.17 11.98
C ARG A 508 -15.01 10.18 11.00
N TRP A 509 -15.25 8.90 11.22
CA TRP A 509 -14.72 7.78 10.45
C TRP A 509 -15.77 7.13 9.57
N GLN A 510 -15.35 6.67 8.40
CA GLN A 510 -16.07 5.73 7.55
C GLN A 510 -15.10 4.65 7.11
N VAL A 511 -15.26 3.43 7.63
CA VAL A 511 -14.30 2.33 7.46
C VAL A 511 -15.00 1.09 6.96
N THR A 512 -14.48 0.48 5.90
CA THR A 512 -14.85 -0.86 5.47
C THR A 512 -13.83 -1.86 6.01
N TYR A 513 -14.22 -2.74 6.92
CA TYR A 513 -13.38 -3.80 7.45
C TYR A 513 -13.53 -5.10 6.65
N VAL A 514 -12.44 -5.86 6.55
CA VAL A 514 -12.43 -7.28 6.19
C VAL A 514 -12.41 -8.08 7.48
N LEU A 515 -13.36 -9.00 7.62
CA LEU A 515 -13.58 -9.83 8.80
C LEU A 515 -13.43 -11.31 8.43
N SER A 516 -12.77 -12.07 9.30
CA SER A 516 -12.86 -13.53 9.30
C SER A 516 -14.10 -13.97 10.09
N HIS A 517 -14.56 -15.19 9.85
CA HIS A 517 -15.57 -15.84 10.67
C HIS A 517 -15.17 -17.30 10.95
N SER A 518 -15.31 -17.74 12.20
CA SER A 518 -15.29 -19.16 12.53
C SER A 518 -16.24 -19.48 13.67
N ASP A 519 -16.77 -20.70 13.71
CA ASP A 519 -17.76 -21.11 14.72
C ASP A 519 -17.21 -21.00 16.16
N ALA A 520 -15.90 -21.20 16.33
CA ALA A 520 -15.25 -21.15 17.64
C ALA A 520 -15.01 -19.72 18.17
N TYR A 521 -14.88 -18.73 17.29
CA TYR A 521 -14.45 -17.38 17.69
C TYR A 521 -15.34 -16.24 17.17
N GLY A 522 -16.35 -16.57 16.37
CA GLY A 522 -17.22 -15.61 15.68
C GLY A 522 -16.46 -14.74 14.69
N TYR A 523 -16.98 -13.54 14.45
CA TYR A 523 -16.32 -12.54 13.60
C TYR A 523 -15.09 -11.95 14.28
N ARG A 524 -14.01 -11.77 13.51
CA ARG A 524 -12.80 -11.07 13.94
C ARG A 524 -12.26 -10.16 12.84
N ILE A 525 -11.63 -9.06 13.24
CA ILE A 525 -11.05 -8.06 12.35
C ILE A 525 -9.75 -8.62 11.77
N ILE A 526 -9.70 -8.75 10.43
CA ILE A 526 -8.45 -9.04 9.72
C ILE A 526 -7.75 -7.72 9.42
N ARG A 527 -8.42 -6.77 8.76
CA ARG A 527 -7.83 -5.50 8.30
C ARG A 527 -8.89 -4.49 7.84
N PRO A 528 -8.60 -3.18 7.84
CA PRO A 528 -9.39 -2.25 7.03
C PRO A 528 -9.12 -2.49 5.54
N ARG A 529 -10.18 -2.49 4.73
CA ARG A 529 -10.12 -2.44 3.25
C ARG A 529 -10.09 -1.00 2.76
N TYR A 530 -10.88 -0.13 3.39
CA TYR A 530 -11.00 1.29 3.09
C TYR A 530 -11.29 2.06 4.38
N ALA A 531 -10.78 3.27 4.54
CA ALA A 531 -10.97 4.13 5.69
C ALA A 531 -10.86 5.60 5.26
N ASP A 532 -12.00 6.28 5.28
CA ASP A 532 -12.06 7.73 5.15
C ASP A 532 -12.26 8.39 6.51
N SER A 533 -11.84 9.64 6.63
CA SER A 533 -12.05 10.45 7.82
C SER A 533 -12.26 11.92 7.50
N SER A 534 -13.05 12.57 8.35
CA SER A 534 -13.18 14.03 8.36
C SER A 534 -13.12 14.53 9.81
N PRO A 535 -12.60 15.74 10.06
CA PRO A 535 -12.71 16.31 11.39
C PRO A 535 -14.17 16.47 11.79
N CYS A 536 -14.42 16.42 13.10
CA CYS A 536 -15.65 16.97 13.64
C CYS A 536 -15.74 18.46 13.28
#